data_AF-A0A9L0RS29-F1
#
_entry.id   AF-A0A9L0RS29-F1
#
_cell.length_a   1.000
_cell.length_b   1.000
_cell.length_c   1.000
_cell.angle_alpha   90.00
_cell.angle_beta   90.00
_cell.angle_gamma   90.00
#
_symmetry.space_group_name_H-M   'P 1'
#
loop_
_entity.id
_entity.type
_entity.pdbx_description
1 polymer ?
#
loop_
_entity_poly.entity_id
_entity_poly.type
_entity_poly.pdbx_seq_one_letter_code
_entity_poly.pdbx_strand_id
1 'polypeptide(L)'
;QDPTICCLQETHLSPKDKHRLRVKGWRTILQANNEQKKAGVAILISDKVDFKAKQIKKDKEGQYIMIKGTLHQEDITLINIYAPNTGAPKFVKQLLIELKEDINNNTIIVGDLNTPL
;
A
#
# COMPACT_ATOMS: atom_id res chain seq x y z
N GLN A 1 9.12 -2.74 -17.95
CA GLN A 1 9.93 -2.39 -16.77
C GLN A 1 10.09 -3.63 -15.90
N ASP A 2 11.11 -3.71 -15.05
CA ASP A 2 11.37 -4.84 -14.14
C ASP A 2 11.48 -4.34 -12.68
N PRO A 3 10.37 -3.86 -12.08
CA PRO A 3 10.40 -3.30 -10.72
C PRO A 3 10.47 -4.39 -9.64
N THR A 4 11.19 -4.10 -8.56
CA THR A 4 11.26 -4.96 -7.36
C THR A 4 10.02 -4.85 -6.48
N ILE A 5 9.43 -3.64 -6.42
CA ILE A 5 8.26 -3.32 -5.61
C ILE A 5 7.30 -2.54 -6.50
N CYS A 6 6.01 -2.91 -6.47
CA CYS A 6 4.97 -2.23 -7.21
C CYS A 6 3.81 -1.85 -6.28
N CYS A 7 3.39 -0.60 -6.34
CA CYS A 7 2.23 -0.09 -5.62
C CYS A 7 1.12 0.23 -6.63
N LEU A 8 -0.05 -0.36 -6.43
CA LEU A 8 -1.23 -0.14 -7.27
C LEU A 8 -2.31 0.57 -6.46
N GLN A 9 -3.04 1.47 -7.12
CA GLN A 9 -4.24 2.14 -6.62
C GLN A 9 -5.41 1.78 -7.54
N GLU A 10 -6.64 2.08 -7.11
CA GLU A 10 -7.86 1.85 -7.90
C GLU A 10 -7.99 0.43 -8.45
N THR A 11 -7.66 -0.59 -7.64
CA THR A 11 -7.74 -1.98 -8.10
C THR A 11 -9.17 -2.44 -8.35
N HIS A 12 -10.16 -1.79 -7.71
CA HIS A 12 -11.59 -2.11 -7.77
C HIS A 12 -11.90 -3.59 -7.48
N LEU A 13 -11.05 -4.24 -6.70
CA LEU A 13 -11.27 -5.61 -6.24
C LEU A 13 -12.02 -5.58 -4.90
N SER A 14 -12.95 -6.51 -4.73
CA SER A 14 -13.53 -6.77 -3.41
C SER A 14 -12.63 -7.72 -2.60
N PRO A 15 -12.85 -7.89 -1.29
CA PRO A 15 -12.19 -8.94 -0.52
C PRO A 15 -12.41 -10.35 -1.11
N LYS A 16 -13.56 -10.62 -1.73
CA LYS A 16 -13.88 -11.90 -2.39
C LYS A 16 -13.06 -12.12 -3.66
N ASP A 17 -12.70 -11.02 -4.34
CA ASP A 17 -11.91 -11.03 -5.58
C ASP A 17 -10.40 -11.05 -5.35
N LYS A 18 -9.91 -11.06 -4.10
CA LYS A 18 -8.48 -10.98 -3.77
C LYS A 18 -7.61 -11.96 -4.57
N HIS A 19 -8.15 -13.14 -4.87
CA HIS A 19 -7.47 -14.20 -5.61
C HIS A 19 -7.19 -13.85 -7.09
N ARG A 20 -7.86 -12.83 -7.65
CA ARG A 20 -7.71 -12.42 -9.05
C ARG A 20 -6.42 -11.65 -9.31
N LEU A 21 -5.88 -10.97 -8.30
CA LEU A 21 -4.58 -10.31 -8.40
C LEU A 21 -3.47 -11.33 -8.10
N ARG A 22 -3.02 -12.04 -9.14
CA ARG A 22 -1.88 -12.96 -9.11
C ARG A 22 -1.01 -12.71 -10.33
N VAL A 23 0.28 -12.50 -10.11
CA VAL A 23 1.23 -12.21 -11.17
C VAL A 23 2.46 -13.10 -10.97
N LYS A 24 2.88 -13.81 -12.02
CA LYS A 24 4.10 -14.63 -11.98
C LYS A 24 5.32 -13.72 -11.72
N GLY A 25 6.26 -14.16 -10.88
CA GLY A 25 7.43 -13.35 -10.48
C GLY A 25 7.19 -12.43 -9.29
N TRP A 26 6.00 -12.45 -8.69
CA TRP A 26 5.64 -11.63 -7.53
C TRP A 26 5.24 -12.54 -6.37
N ARG A 27 6.12 -12.65 -5.39
CA ARG A 27 5.95 -13.57 -4.24
C ARG A 27 4.96 -13.04 -3.22
N THR A 28 5.09 -11.76 -2.88
CA THR A 28 4.25 -11.12 -1.86
C THR A 28 3.26 -10.20 -2.54
N ILE A 29 1.96 -10.46 -2.35
CA ILE A 29 0.88 -9.60 -2.84
C ILE A 29 -0.01 -9.26 -1.66
N LEU A 30 0.04 -8.01 -1.23
CA LEU A 30 -0.82 -7.47 -0.19
C LEU A 30 -1.85 -6.54 -0.81
N GLN A 31 -3.07 -6.62 -0.29
CA GLN A 31 -4.23 -5.89 -0.79
C GLN A 31 -5.04 -5.36 0.39
N ALA A 32 -5.54 -4.14 0.26
CA ALA A 32 -6.60 -3.54 1.07
C ALA A 32 -7.74 -3.15 0.11
N ASN A 33 -8.91 -3.76 0.28
CA ASN A 33 -9.98 -3.80 -0.72
C ASN A 33 -11.29 -3.37 -0.06
N ASN A 34 -12.02 -2.46 -0.70
CA ASN A 34 -13.36 -2.07 -0.26
C ASN A 34 -14.41 -3.12 -0.67
N GLU A 35 -15.39 -3.38 0.18
CA GLU A 35 -16.50 -4.33 -0.11
C GLU A 35 -17.29 -3.95 -1.38
N GLN A 36 -17.49 -2.65 -1.60
CA GLN A 36 -18.24 -2.11 -2.74
C GLN A 36 -17.37 -1.89 -3.99
N LYS A 37 -16.10 -2.31 -3.99
CA LYS A 37 -15.16 -2.15 -5.13
C LYS A 37 -14.91 -0.70 -5.56
N LYS A 38 -15.17 0.27 -4.67
CA LYS A 38 -14.99 1.71 -4.97
C LYS A 38 -13.54 2.17 -4.88
N ALA A 39 -12.76 1.49 -4.06
CA ALA A 39 -11.35 1.76 -3.85
C ALA A 39 -10.62 0.42 -3.67
N GLY A 40 -9.30 0.47 -3.76
CA GLY A 40 -8.45 -0.66 -3.47
C GLY A 40 -7.00 -0.36 -3.77
N VAL A 41 -6.12 -0.73 -2.86
CA VAL A 41 -4.68 -0.57 -3.01
C VAL A 41 -3.97 -1.91 -2.86
N ALA A 42 -2.88 -2.08 -3.58
CA ALA A 42 -2.03 -3.26 -3.47
C ALA A 42 -0.55 -2.91 -3.40
N ILE A 43 0.20 -3.72 -2.66
CA ILE A 43 1.68 -3.74 -2.69
C ILE A 43 2.10 -5.12 -3.16
N LEU A 44 2.85 -5.17 -4.24
CA LEU A 44 3.47 -6.38 -4.77
C LEU A 44 4.98 -6.28 -4.56
N ILE A 45 5.59 -7.39 -4.13
CA ILE A 45 7.04 -7.50 -3.99
C ILE A 45 7.52 -8.71 -4.80
N SER A 46 8.51 -8.44 -5.65
CA SER A 46 9.11 -9.42 -6.56
C SER A 46 9.69 -10.61 -5.78
N ASP A 47 9.65 -11.79 -6.39
CA ASP A 47 10.32 -12.98 -5.85
C ASP A 47 11.86 -12.89 -5.90
N LYS A 48 12.40 -11.90 -6.64
CA LYS A 48 13.84 -11.63 -6.76
C LYS A 48 14.48 -11.06 -5.50
N VAL A 49 13.68 -10.59 -4.53
CA VAL A 49 14.19 -10.04 -3.27
C VAL A 49 13.63 -10.76 -2.06
N ASP A 50 14.48 -10.89 -1.03
CA ASP A 50 14.09 -11.44 0.26
C ASP A 50 13.55 -10.32 1.17
N PHE A 51 12.31 -9.91 0.92
CA PHE A 51 11.59 -9.02 1.82
C PHE A 51 10.96 -9.80 2.96
N LYS A 52 11.27 -9.42 4.21
CA LYS A 52 10.68 -10.06 5.41
C LYS A 52 9.69 -9.12 6.08
N ALA A 53 8.40 -9.38 5.88
CA ALA A 53 7.34 -8.61 6.51
C ALA A 53 7.35 -8.82 8.04
N LYS A 54 7.32 -7.71 8.78
CA LYS A 54 7.22 -7.67 10.25
C LYS A 54 5.82 -7.23 10.70
N GLN A 55 5.25 -6.24 10.03
CA GLN A 55 3.94 -5.69 10.37
C GLN A 55 3.19 -5.30 9.10
N ILE A 56 1.88 -5.52 9.08
CA ILE A 56 1.00 -5.11 7.99
C ILE A 56 -0.21 -4.42 8.61
N LYS A 57 -0.50 -3.19 8.19
CA LYS A 57 -1.75 -2.47 8.51
C LYS A 57 -2.52 -2.22 7.22
N LYS A 58 -3.82 -2.52 7.24
CA LYS A 58 -4.69 -2.41 6.06
C LYS A 58 -5.91 -1.62 6.43
N ASP A 59 -6.21 -0.64 5.59
CA ASP A 59 -7.46 0.06 5.69
C ASP A 59 -8.64 -0.82 5.24
N LYS A 60 -9.79 -0.65 5.89
CA LYS A 60 -11.03 -1.34 5.53
C LYS A 60 -11.69 -0.71 4.30
N GLU A 61 -11.51 0.59 4.10
CA GLU A 61 -12.06 1.30 2.96
C GLU A 61 -11.19 1.16 1.70
N GLY A 62 -10.06 0.45 1.77
CA GLY A 62 -9.16 0.24 0.64
C GLY A 62 -8.39 1.48 0.20
N GLN A 63 -8.29 2.49 1.08
CA GLN A 63 -7.62 3.76 0.82
C GLN A 63 -6.13 3.74 1.15
N TYR A 64 -5.67 2.84 2.03
CA TYR A 64 -4.24 2.65 2.22
C TYR A 64 -3.86 1.24 2.67
N ILE A 65 -2.58 0.92 2.44
CA ILE A 65 -1.92 -0.24 3.03
C ILE A 65 -0.52 0.15 3.47
N MET A 66 -0.15 -0.26 4.68
CA MET A 66 1.20 -0.13 5.22
C MET A 66 1.81 -1.51 5.44
N ILE A 67 3.07 -1.65 5.08
CA ILE A 67 3.90 -2.81 5.42
C ILE A 67 5.23 -2.32 5.99
N LYS A 68 5.59 -2.85 7.16
CA LYS A 68 6.94 -2.76 7.72
C LYS A 68 7.64 -4.09 7.53
N GLY A 69 8.91 -4.04 7.19
CA GLY A 69 9.71 -5.24 7.05
C GLY A 69 11.17 -4.91 6.86
N THR A 70 11.96 -5.94 6.51
CA THR A 70 13.35 -5.76 6.13
C THR A 70 13.57 -6.08 4.66
N LEU A 71 14.40 -5.27 4.01
CA LEU A 71 14.91 -5.49 2.67
C LEU A 71 16.41 -5.23 2.69
N HIS A 72 17.22 -6.19 2.25
CA HIS A 72 18.70 -6.09 2.32
C HIS A 72 19.24 -5.72 3.71
N GLN A 73 18.67 -6.31 4.77
CA GLN A 73 18.98 -6.04 6.19
C GLN A 73 18.60 -4.64 6.71
N GLU A 74 18.04 -3.78 5.87
CA GLU A 74 17.53 -2.49 6.29
C GLU A 74 16.05 -2.58 6.62
N ASP A 75 15.65 -1.95 7.73
CA ASP A 75 14.24 -1.75 8.06
C ASP A 75 13.63 -0.74 7.11
N ILE A 76 12.51 -1.10 6.49
CA ILE A 76 11.76 -0.23 5.57
C ILE A 76 10.27 -0.27 5.91
N THR A 77 9.63 0.89 5.81
CA THR A 77 8.18 1.02 5.90
C THR A 77 7.67 1.52 4.56
N LEU A 78 6.73 0.79 3.95
CA LEU A 78 6.07 1.21 2.72
C LEU A 78 4.61 1.54 3.04
N ILE A 79 4.16 2.72 2.64
CA ILE A 79 2.78 3.15 2.75
C ILE A 79 2.28 3.47 1.34
N ASN A 80 1.32 2.69 0.85
CA ASN A 80 0.64 2.95 -0.41
C ASN A 80 -0.74 3.56 -0.13
N ILE A 81 -0.99 4.75 -0.66
CA ILE A 81 -2.19 5.56 -0.42
C ILE A 81 -3.00 5.74 -1.72
N TYR A 82 -4.31 5.73 -1.59
CA TYR A 82 -5.26 6.22 -2.57
C TYR A 82 -6.22 7.17 -1.85
N ALA A 83 -5.99 8.47 -2.00
CA ALA A 83 -6.81 9.50 -1.40
C ALA A 83 -8.12 9.69 -2.19
N PRO A 84 -9.24 10.05 -1.55
CA PRO A 84 -10.47 10.36 -2.27
C PRO A 84 -10.34 11.67 -3.05
N ASN A 85 -11.00 11.75 -4.22
CA ASN A 85 -11.05 12.96 -5.06
C ASN A 85 -11.53 14.21 -4.29
N THR A 86 -12.50 14.02 -3.40
CA THR A 86 -13.04 15.10 -2.58
C THR A 86 -12.39 15.08 -1.20
N GLY A 87 -11.78 16.20 -0.81
CA GLY A 87 -11.18 16.36 0.52
C GLY A 87 -9.82 15.68 0.70
N ALA A 88 -9.15 15.30 -0.41
CA ALA A 88 -7.81 14.71 -0.44
C ALA A 88 -6.80 15.35 0.53
N PRO A 89 -6.59 16.69 0.55
CA PRO A 89 -5.62 17.31 1.46
C PRO A 89 -5.91 17.03 2.94
N LYS A 90 -7.20 17.08 3.33
CA LYS A 90 -7.63 16.82 4.70
C LYS A 90 -7.44 15.34 5.05
N PHE A 91 -7.80 14.44 4.14
CA PHE A 91 -7.62 13.01 4.31
C PHE A 91 -6.13 12.65 4.51
N VAL A 92 -5.26 13.09 3.58
CA VAL A 92 -3.82 12.81 3.66
C VAL A 92 -3.23 13.34 4.97
N LYS A 93 -3.56 14.58 5.35
CA LYS A 93 -3.11 15.15 6.63
C LYS A 93 -3.55 14.32 7.84
N GLN A 94 -4.82 13.89 7.87
CA GLN A 94 -5.35 13.07 8.96
C GLN A 94 -4.66 11.70 9.02
N LEU A 95 -4.47 11.07 7.87
CA LEU A 95 -3.79 9.77 7.77
C LEU A 95 -2.34 9.86 8.23
N LEU A 96 -1.61 10.91 7.85
CA LEU A 96 -0.23 11.12 8.32
C LEU A 96 -0.14 11.35 9.83
N ILE A 97 -1.16 11.99 10.44
CA ILE A 97 -1.25 12.13 11.90
C ILE A 97 -1.53 10.78 12.57
N GLU A 98 -2.46 9.99 12.02
CA GLU A 98 -2.77 8.65 12.53
C GLU A 98 -1.56 7.72 12.48
N LEU A 99 -0.82 7.76 11.37
CA LEU A 99 0.34 6.90 11.12
C LEU A 99 1.65 7.48 11.68
N LYS A 100 1.62 8.61 12.41
CA LYS A 100 2.80 9.32 12.89
C LYS A 100 3.79 8.40 13.63
N GLU A 101 3.30 7.56 14.53
CA GLU A 101 4.16 6.67 15.34
C GLU A 101 4.71 5.48 14.54
N ASP A 102 4.18 5.24 13.34
CA ASP A 102 4.69 4.24 12.41
C ASP A 102 5.68 4.81 11.38
N ILE A 103 5.64 6.13 11.16
CA ILE A 103 6.50 6.83 10.21
C ILE A 103 7.85 7.09 10.85
N ASN A 104 8.92 6.69 10.16
CA ASN A 104 10.30 6.93 10.56
C ASN A 104 11.13 7.34 9.34
N ASN A 105 12.44 7.49 9.53
CA ASN A 105 13.36 7.95 8.47
C ASN A 105 13.44 7.00 7.26
N ASN A 106 13.04 5.74 7.43
CA ASN A 106 13.05 4.72 6.38
C ASN A 106 11.63 4.44 5.85
N THR A 107 10.71 5.39 6.03
CA THR A 107 9.36 5.31 5.48
C THR A 107 9.31 5.89 4.07
N ILE A 108 8.79 5.11 3.14
CA ILE A 108 8.44 5.54 1.79
C ILE A 108 6.92 5.61 1.70
N ILE A 109 6.41 6.81 1.42
CA ILE A 109 4.99 7.06 1.17
C ILE A 109 4.81 7.28 -0.33
N VAL A 110 4.00 6.46 -0.95
CA VAL A 110 3.65 6.53 -2.38
C VAL A 110 2.15 6.41 -2.53
N GLY A 111 1.65 6.78 -3.70
CA GLY A 111 0.24 6.66 -3.98
C GLY A 111 -0.28 7.76 -4.88
N ASP A 112 -1.59 7.70 -5.10
CA ASP A 112 -2.33 8.81 -5.66
C ASP A 112 -2.95 9.60 -4.51
N LEU A 113 -2.48 10.83 -4.36
CA LEU A 113 -2.91 11.74 -3.29
C LEU A 113 -4.09 12.61 -3.71
N ASN A 114 -4.45 12.65 -5.00
CA ASN A 114 -5.52 13.51 -5.53
C ASN A 114 -5.40 15.00 -5.11
N THR A 115 -4.18 15.44 -4.81
CA THR A 115 -3.82 16.83 -4.52
C THR A 115 -2.33 17.05 -4.83
N PRO A 116 -1.95 18.26 -5.27
CA PRO A 116 -0.56 18.70 -5.15
C PRO A 116 -0.11 18.65 -3.68
N LEU A 117 1.16 18.28 -3.47
CA LEU A 117 1.86 18.35 -2.19
C LEU A 117 2.51 19.72 -2.01
#